data_AF-A0A564S1V9-F1
#
_entry.id   AF-A0A564S1V9-F1
#
_cell.length_a   1.000
_cell.length_b   1.000
_cell.length_c   1.000
_cell.angle_alpha   90.00
_cell.angle_beta   90.00
_cell.angle_gamma   90.00
#
_symmetry.space_group_name_H-M   'P 1'
#
loop_
_entity.id
_entity.type
_entity.pdbx_description
1 polymer ?
#
loop_
_entity_poly.entity_id
_entity_poly.type
_entity_poly.pdbx_seq_one_letter_code
_entity_poly.pdbx_strand_id
1 'polypeptide(L)'
;MTKNVMPSADDFDAWTQEDEDKALEASAEQMKVKHLIKDGSVWFLAPHGHIYKLPLNLSIDDFVRLSDLQSNTEQIQTLKDILAAFAGEDAAKELAKEPSMVPFNILNDYGEVLAKIQGVELGKSSASASSSEGKTAIE
;
A
#
# COMPACT_ATOMS: atom_id res chain seq x y z
N MET A 1 -12.85 -23.72 -6.83
CA MET A 1 -13.18 -24.39 -5.56
C MET A 1 -11.87 -24.78 -4.89
N THR A 2 -11.32 -23.91 -4.05
CA THR A 2 -10.23 -24.29 -3.15
C THR A 2 -10.84 -25.15 -2.04
N LYS A 3 -10.42 -26.41 -1.92
CA LYS A 3 -10.81 -27.24 -0.78
C LYS A 3 -10.22 -26.58 0.47
N ASN A 4 -11.08 -26.24 1.43
CA ASN A 4 -10.67 -25.77 2.74
C ASN A 4 -10.04 -26.95 3.51
N VAL A 5 -8.77 -27.24 3.24
CA VAL A 5 -7.99 -28.24 3.96
C VAL A 5 -7.42 -27.56 5.20
N MET A 6 -7.83 -28.03 6.37
CA MET A 6 -7.29 -27.56 7.64
C MET A 6 -5.92 -28.22 7.86
N PRO A 7 -4.87 -27.47 8.27
CA PRO A 7 -3.58 -28.05 8.64
C PRO A 7 -3.70 -29.02 9.83
N SER A 8 -2.87 -30.05 9.84
CA SER A 8 -2.69 -31.00 10.95
C SER A 8 -1.55 -30.56 11.87
N ALA A 9 -1.38 -31.21 13.04
CA ALA A 9 -0.31 -30.90 13.98
C ALA A 9 1.09 -31.08 13.36
N ASP A 10 1.30 -32.16 12.60
CA ASP A 10 2.57 -32.42 11.90
C ASP A 10 2.94 -31.31 10.90
N ASP A 11 1.96 -30.61 10.31
CA ASP A 11 2.21 -29.48 9.41
C ASP A 11 2.84 -28.29 10.16
N PHE A 12 2.51 -28.09 11.45
CA PHE A 12 3.12 -27.04 12.27
C PHE A 12 4.54 -27.40 12.70
N ASP A 13 4.80 -28.68 13.02
CA ASP A 13 6.14 -29.16 13.40
C ASP A 13 7.11 -29.16 12.20
N ALA A 14 6.60 -29.38 10.99
CA ALA A 14 7.37 -29.36 9.75
C ALA A 14 7.53 -27.95 9.14
N TRP A 15 6.80 -26.93 9.64
CA TRP A 15 6.82 -25.57 9.09
C TRP A 15 8.16 -24.90 9.33
N THR A 16 8.88 -24.59 8.25
CA THR A 16 10.19 -23.93 8.34
C THR A 16 10.10 -22.43 8.13
N GLN A 17 11.18 -21.71 8.47
CA GLN A 17 11.30 -20.29 8.13
C GLN A 17 11.23 -20.05 6.61
N GLU A 18 11.76 -20.96 5.79
CA GLU A 18 11.69 -20.83 4.33
C GLU A 18 10.24 -20.97 3.82
N ASP A 19 9.44 -21.83 4.45
CA ASP A 19 8.01 -21.96 4.14
C ASP A 19 7.25 -20.69 4.54
N GLU A 20 7.56 -20.13 5.72
CA GLU A 20 6.99 -18.85 6.19
C GLU A 20 7.32 -17.71 5.21
N ASP A 21 8.59 -17.55 4.83
CA ASP A 21 9.02 -16.48 3.93
C ASP A 21 8.33 -16.60 2.55
N LYS A 22 8.21 -17.82 2.01
CA LYS A 22 7.47 -18.06 0.75
C LYS A 22 5.98 -17.76 0.90
N ALA A 23 5.37 -18.12 2.03
CA ALA A 23 3.95 -17.85 2.28
C ALA A 23 3.69 -16.35 2.41
N LEU A 24 4.58 -15.61 3.08
CA LEU A 24 4.52 -14.15 3.17
C LEU A 24 4.69 -13.49 1.81
N GLU A 25 5.66 -13.91 1.00
CA GLU A 25 5.84 -13.40 -0.37
C GLU A 25 4.59 -13.66 -1.23
N ALA A 26 4.09 -14.89 -1.23
CA ALA A 26 2.89 -15.24 -1.98
C ALA A 26 1.64 -14.46 -1.51
N SER A 27 1.55 -14.16 -0.21
CA SER A 27 0.48 -13.33 0.36
C SER A 27 0.62 -11.86 -0.04
N ALA A 28 1.85 -11.34 -0.08
CA ALA A 28 2.14 -9.98 -0.54
C ALA A 28 1.84 -9.81 -2.04
N GLU A 29 2.22 -10.78 -2.87
CA GLU A 29 1.93 -10.77 -4.32
C GLU A 29 0.43 -10.71 -4.60
N GLN A 30 -0.40 -11.38 -3.79
CA GLN A 30 -1.86 -11.34 -3.92
C GLN A 30 -2.46 -9.97 -3.59
N MET A 31 -1.74 -9.14 -2.83
CA MET A 31 -2.18 -7.81 -2.42
C MET A 31 -1.57 -6.69 -3.29
N LYS A 32 -0.74 -7.03 -4.28
CA LYS A 32 -0.13 -6.05 -5.18
C LYS A 32 -1.19 -5.27 -5.95
N VAL A 33 -0.99 -3.96 -5.97
CA VAL A 33 -1.76 -3.05 -6.81
C VAL A 33 -0.97 -2.78 -8.09
N LYS A 34 -1.68 -2.67 -9.22
CA LYS A 34 -1.08 -2.20 -10.47
C LYS A 34 -1.46 -0.75 -10.66
N HIS A 35 -0.57 0.07 -11.21
CA HIS A 35 -0.91 1.44 -11.54
C HIS A 35 -0.53 1.83 -12.97
N LEU A 36 -1.21 2.83 -13.50
CA LEU A 36 -0.85 3.50 -14.75
C LEU A 36 -1.13 5.00 -14.65
N ILE A 37 -0.41 5.79 -15.43
CA ILE A 37 -0.59 7.23 -15.53
C ILE A 37 -1.30 7.55 -16.84
N LYS A 38 -2.46 8.21 -16.76
CA LYS A 38 -3.26 8.59 -17.93
C LYS A 38 -4.16 9.78 -17.61
N ASP A 39 -4.31 10.69 -18.58
CA ASP A 39 -5.21 11.85 -18.50
C ASP A 39 -4.97 12.72 -17.26
N GLY A 40 -3.70 12.95 -16.91
CA GLY A 40 -3.31 13.78 -15.74
C GLY A 40 -3.63 13.16 -14.38
N SER A 41 -3.97 11.87 -14.34
CA SER A 41 -4.26 11.11 -13.12
C SER A 41 -3.42 9.83 -13.08
N VAL A 42 -3.27 9.27 -11.88
CA VAL A 42 -2.82 7.90 -11.70
C VAL A 42 -4.04 7.04 -11.39
N TRP A 43 -4.06 5.85 -11.97
CA TRP A 43 -5.13 4.88 -11.84
C TRP A 43 -4.56 3.62 -11.21
N PHE A 44 -5.19 3.15 -10.14
CA PHE A 44 -4.80 1.95 -9.41
C PHE A 44 -5.82 0.84 -9.65
N LEU A 45 -5.35 -0.34 -10.02
CA LEU A 45 -6.13 -1.57 -10.11
C LEU A 45 -5.80 -2.44 -8.90
N ALA A 46 -6.79 -2.60 -8.02
CA ALA A 46 -6.70 -3.50 -6.88
C ALA A 46 -6.83 -4.98 -7.30
N PRO A 47 -6.36 -5.93 -6.48
CA PRO A 47 -6.44 -7.37 -6.78
C PRO A 47 -7.84 -7.88 -7.08
N HIS A 48 -8.86 -7.29 -6.44
CA HIS A 48 -10.26 -7.65 -6.61
C HIS A 48 -10.93 -6.99 -7.83
N GLY A 49 -10.18 -6.22 -8.63
CA GLY A 49 -10.67 -5.60 -9.86
C GLY A 49 -11.24 -4.18 -9.68
N HIS A 50 -11.27 -3.66 -8.45
CA HIS A 50 -11.66 -2.26 -8.20
C HIS A 50 -10.60 -1.30 -8.75
N ILE A 51 -11.08 -0.21 -9.36
CA ILE A 51 -10.22 0.81 -9.97
C ILE A 51 -10.37 2.12 -9.20
N TYR A 52 -9.25 2.66 -8.74
CA TYR A 52 -9.19 3.92 -8.00
C TYR A 52 -8.45 4.99 -8.80
N LYS A 53 -8.97 6.21 -8.79
CA LYS A 53 -8.37 7.35 -9.49
C LYS A 53 -7.85 8.35 -8.46
N LEU A 54 -6.57 8.71 -8.56
CA LEU A 54 -5.97 9.76 -7.75
C LEU A 54 -5.40 10.88 -8.66
N PRO A 55 -5.48 12.15 -8.23
CA PRO A 55 -4.94 13.28 -8.98
C PRO A 55 -3.41 13.28 -8.99
N LEU A 56 -2.75 13.81 -10.02
CA LEU A 56 -1.29 14.04 -10.00
C LEU A 56 -0.90 15.46 -9.58
N ASN A 57 -1.88 16.35 -9.51
CA ASN A 57 -1.75 17.77 -9.20
C ASN A 57 -2.35 18.09 -7.82
N LEU A 58 -1.87 17.42 -6.77
CA LEU A 58 -2.32 17.68 -5.39
C LEU A 58 -2.20 19.16 -5.04
N SER A 59 -3.18 19.65 -4.29
CA SER A 59 -3.05 20.95 -3.62
C SER A 59 -1.97 20.86 -2.54
N ILE A 60 -1.40 22.01 -2.15
CA ILE A 60 -0.42 22.06 -1.06
C ILE A 60 -1.04 21.52 0.25
N ASP A 61 -2.31 21.82 0.50
CA ASP A 61 -3.04 21.35 1.68
C ASP A 61 -3.14 19.82 1.72
N ASP A 62 -3.54 19.20 0.59
CA ASP A 62 -3.64 17.73 0.51
C ASP A 62 -2.27 17.05 0.61
N PHE A 63 -1.23 17.66 0.05
CA PHE A 63 0.13 17.14 0.15
C PHE A 63 0.66 17.17 1.59
N VAL A 64 0.46 18.29 2.30
CA VAL A 64 0.83 18.42 3.72
C VAL A 64 0.04 17.42 4.56
N ARG A 65 -1.27 17.32 4.31
CA ARG A 65 -2.15 16.39 5.02
C ARG A 65 -1.70 14.95 4.85
N LEU A 66 -1.23 14.54 3.68
CA LEU A 66 -0.68 13.19 3.46
C LEU A 66 0.68 12.97 4.13
N SER A 67 1.52 14.01 4.19
CA SER A 67 2.90 13.90 4.68
C SER A 67 3.03 13.90 6.20
N ASP A 68 2.05 14.47 6.90
CA ASP A 68 2.10 14.64 8.37
C ASP A 68 1.53 13.43 9.14
N LEU A 69 0.89 12.48 8.44
CA LEU A 69 0.16 11.37 9.06
C LEU A 69 1.10 10.40 9.76
N GLN A 70 0.86 10.20 11.05
CA GLN A 70 1.68 9.32 11.89
C GLN A 70 1.10 7.92 12.02
N SER A 71 -0.22 7.78 11.94
CA SER A 71 -0.92 6.50 12.09
C SER A 71 -1.49 5.95 10.79
N ASN A 72 -1.41 4.63 10.66
CA ASN A 72 -2.04 3.80 9.64
C ASN A 72 -3.53 4.14 9.43
N THR A 73 -4.28 4.42 10.50
CA THR A 73 -5.71 4.76 10.41
C THR A 73 -5.93 6.12 9.77
N GLU A 74 -5.07 7.10 10.09
CA GLU A 74 -5.14 8.46 9.56
C GLU A 74 -4.76 8.48 8.07
N GLN A 75 -3.77 7.68 7.68
CA GLN A 75 -3.38 7.42 6.29
C GLN A 75 -4.54 6.88 5.46
N ILE A 76 -5.19 5.80 5.93
CA ILE A 76 -6.34 5.21 5.23
C ILE A 76 -7.50 6.19 5.14
N GLN A 77 -7.81 6.92 6.21
CA GLN A 77 -8.90 7.89 6.19
C GLN A 77 -8.61 9.04 5.22
N THR A 78 -7.38 9.55 5.20
CA THR A 78 -6.97 10.58 4.24
C THR A 78 -7.07 10.10 2.80
N LEU A 79 -6.65 8.86 2.51
CA LEU A 79 -6.82 8.27 1.18
C LEU A 79 -8.31 8.21 0.79
N LYS A 80 -9.19 7.79 1.71
CA LYS A 80 -10.64 7.76 1.48
C LYS A 80 -11.20 9.15 1.19
N ASP A 81 -10.74 10.17 1.91
CA ASP A 81 -11.19 11.55 1.71
C ASP A 81 -10.75 12.09 0.34
N ILE A 82 -9.51 11.78 -0.09
CA ILE A 82 -9.03 12.13 -1.44
C ILE A 82 -9.85 11.37 -2.51
N LEU A 83 -10.09 10.08 -2.34
CA LEU A 83 -10.93 9.32 -3.28
C LEU A 83 -12.35 9.88 -3.35
N ALA A 84 -12.96 10.24 -2.22
CA ALA A 84 -14.28 10.84 -2.20
C ALA A 84 -14.30 12.17 -2.99
N ALA A 85 -13.27 13.00 -2.83
CA ALA A 85 -13.16 14.28 -3.54
C ALA A 85 -12.93 14.13 -5.06
N PHE A 86 -12.13 13.16 -5.50
CA PHE A 86 -11.66 13.07 -6.90
C PHE A 86 -12.30 11.94 -7.73
N ALA A 87 -12.80 10.89 -7.08
CA ALA A 87 -13.43 9.72 -7.69
C ALA A 87 -14.88 9.49 -7.22
N GLY A 88 -15.34 10.25 -6.22
CA GLY A 88 -16.69 10.17 -5.66
C GLY A 88 -16.79 9.25 -4.43
N GLU A 89 -17.84 9.42 -3.63
CA GLU A 89 -18.05 8.68 -2.38
C GLU A 89 -18.12 7.16 -2.55
N ASP A 90 -18.54 6.69 -3.72
CA ASP A 90 -18.63 5.25 -4.02
C ASP A 90 -17.25 4.59 -4.00
N ALA A 91 -16.24 5.25 -4.60
CA ALA A 91 -14.86 4.77 -4.58
C ALA A 91 -14.30 4.65 -3.15
N ALA A 92 -14.61 5.61 -2.27
CA ALA A 92 -14.20 5.56 -0.87
C ALA A 92 -14.88 4.42 -0.08
N LYS A 93 -16.15 4.10 -0.41
CA LYS A 93 -16.88 2.98 0.20
C LYS A 93 -16.36 1.63 -0.28
N GLU A 94 -16.01 1.52 -1.55
CA GLU A 94 -15.39 0.29 -2.09
C GLU A 94 -14.00 0.07 -1.50
N LEU A 95 -13.18 1.12 -1.38
CA LEU A 95 -11.88 1.01 -0.70
C LEU A 95 -12.01 0.52 0.75
N ALA A 96 -13.07 0.91 1.47
CA ALA A 96 -13.30 0.47 2.84
C ALA A 96 -13.61 -1.04 2.96
N LYS A 97 -13.88 -1.74 1.85
CA LYS A 97 -14.11 -3.19 1.80
C LYS A 97 -12.88 -3.98 1.38
N GLU A 98 -11.84 -3.30 0.89
CA GLU A 98 -10.57 -3.94 0.51
C GLU A 98 -9.80 -4.41 1.75
N PRO A 99 -8.94 -5.44 1.62
CA PRO A 99 -7.95 -5.77 2.65
C PRO A 99 -7.08 -4.56 2.96
N SER A 100 -6.72 -4.38 4.23
CA SER A 100 -5.97 -3.19 4.69
C SER A 100 -4.66 -2.94 3.96
N MET A 101 -3.98 -3.98 3.47
CA MET A 101 -2.76 -3.86 2.66
C MET A 101 -2.98 -3.13 1.34
N VAL A 102 -4.16 -3.22 0.73
CA VAL A 102 -4.44 -2.59 -0.57
C VAL A 102 -4.39 -1.05 -0.48
N PRO A 103 -5.10 -0.37 0.45
CA PRO A 103 -4.92 1.05 0.72
C PRO A 103 -3.47 1.49 0.97
N PHE A 104 -2.69 0.70 1.71
CA PHE A 104 -1.27 1.02 1.96
C PHE A 104 -0.42 0.92 0.70
N ASN A 105 -0.63 -0.12 -0.11
CA ASN A 105 0.06 -0.29 -1.38
C ASN A 105 -0.29 0.86 -2.34
N ILE A 106 -1.55 1.31 -2.38
CA ILE A 106 -1.95 2.49 -3.16
C ILE A 106 -1.21 3.74 -2.68
N LEU A 107 -1.18 4.00 -1.37
CA LEU A 107 -0.50 5.17 -0.81
C LEU A 107 1.00 5.16 -1.09
N ASN A 108 1.66 4.00 -0.96
CA ASN A 108 3.09 3.86 -1.22
C ASN A 108 3.42 4.13 -2.69
N ASP A 109 2.77 3.41 -3.61
CA ASP A 109 2.95 3.62 -5.05
C ASP A 109 2.61 5.05 -5.47
N TYR A 110 1.57 5.66 -4.87
CA TYR A 110 1.20 7.04 -5.14
C TYR A 110 2.29 8.01 -4.67
N GLY A 111 2.85 7.78 -3.48
CA GLY A 111 4.06 8.42 -2.96
C GLY A 111 5.20 8.43 -3.98
N GLU A 112 5.56 7.25 -4.48
CA GLU A 112 6.62 7.09 -5.47
C GLU A 112 6.32 7.81 -6.79
N VAL A 113 5.07 7.76 -7.26
CA VAL A 113 4.65 8.45 -8.49
C VAL A 113 4.79 9.96 -8.32
N LEU A 114 4.35 10.53 -7.20
CA LEU A 114 4.48 11.97 -6.95
C LEU A 114 5.95 12.40 -6.81
N ALA A 115 6.76 11.59 -6.13
CA ALA A 115 8.20 11.84 -6.01
C ALA A 115 8.90 11.87 -7.37
N LYS A 116 8.54 10.97 -8.29
CA LYS A 116 9.10 10.94 -9.65
C LYS A 116 8.67 12.13 -10.50
N ILE A 117 7.45 12.64 -10.32
CA ILE A 117 6.91 13.75 -11.12
C ILE A 117 7.41 15.10 -10.63
N GLN A 118 7.36 15.33 -9.31
CA GLN A 118 7.58 16.64 -8.71
C GLN A 118 8.94 16.78 -8.02
N GLY A 119 9.68 15.67 -7.85
CA GLY A 119 10.91 15.65 -7.06
C GLY A 119 10.66 15.75 -5.55
N VAL A 120 9.44 15.50 -5.09
CA VAL A 120 9.01 15.66 -3.69
C VAL A 120 8.64 14.31 -3.09
N GLU A 121 9.32 13.88 -2.03
CA GLU A 121 8.95 12.67 -1.29
C GLU A 121 7.73 12.94 -0.40
N LEU A 122 6.65 12.17 -0.61
CA LEU A 122 5.62 12.03 0.43
C LEU A 122 6.27 11.29 1.61
N GLY A 123 6.18 11.87 2.81
CA GLY A 123 6.88 11.42 4.02
C GLY A 123 6.98 9.89 4.11
N LYS A 124 8.22 9.39 4.26
CA LYS A 124 8.56 7.96 4.22
C LYS A 124 7.55 7.15 5.01
N SER A 125 6.84 6.26 4.32
CA SER A 125 6.00 5.25 4.95
C SER A 125 6.81 4.54 6.04
N SER A 126 6.24 4.41 7.23
CA SER A 126 6.86 3.85 8.45
C SER A 126 7.44 2.42 8.29
N ALA A 127 7.33 1.79 7.12
CA ALA A 127 7.97 0.52 6.79
C ALA A 127 9.49 0.60 6.52
N SER A 128 10.08 1.80 6.41
CA SER A 128 11.54 1.97 6.22
C SER A 128 12.20 2.65 7.43
N ALA A 129 12.04 2.07 8.61
CA ALA A 129 12.81 2.46 9.81
C ALA A 129 13.63 1.30 10.42
N SER A 130 13.71 0.14 9.77
CA SER A 130 14.54 -0.96 10.24
C SER A 130 15.38 -1.54 9.12
N SER A 131 16.60 -1.04 9.00
CA SER A 131 17.83 -1.75 8.55
C SER A 131 18.81 -0.74 7.94
N SER A 132 19.49 0.02 8.81
CA SER A 132 20.74 0.73 8.49
C SER A 132 21.49 1.12 9.77
N GLU A 133 21.64 0.19 10.71
CA GLU A 133 22.71 0.28 11.73
C GLU A 133 23.35 -1.10 11.83
N GLY A 134 24.41 -1.30 11.05
CA GLY A 134 25.06 -2.59 10.97
C GLY A 134 26.22 -2.66 9.99
N LYS A 135 27.04 -1.61 9.88
CA LYS A 135 28.44 -1.78 9.46
C LYS A 135 29.30 -0.53 9.75
N THR A 136 29.92 -0.51 10.93
CA THR A 136 31.22 0.15 11.08
C THR A 136 32.18 -0.91 11.60
N ALA A 137 32.87 -1.53 10.65
CA ALA A 137 33.99 -2.39 10.89
C ALA A 137 35.23 -1.50 11.14
N ILE A 138 35.88 -1.73 12.29
CA ILE A 138 37.33 -1.82 12.52
C ILE A 138 38.23 -0.76 11.87
N GLU A 139 38.90 0.05 12.70
CA GLU A 139 40.37 0.15 12.79
C GLU A 139 40.78 0.72 14.15
#